data_AF-A0A5K1A8Q7-F1
#
_entry.id   AF-A0A5K1A8Q7-F1
#
_cell.length_a   1.000
_cell.length_b   1.000
_cell.length_c   1.000
_cell.angle_alpha   90.00
_cell.angle_beta   90.00
_cell.angle_gamma   90.00
#
_symmetry.space_group_name_H-M   'P 1'
#
loop_
_entity.id
_entity.type
_entity.pdbx_description
1 polymer ?
#
loop_
_entity_poly.entity_id
_entity_poly.type
_entity_poly.pdbx_seq_one_letter_code
_entity_poly.pdbx_strand_id
1 'polypeptide(L)'
;FLDDTDSDIQMGVMDILANWKDEELLPYDVHLRNLINVKVLREELTAWKLSKESHSIEESHREYLIPMVIRILMPKVRKIKALTSRK
;
A
#
# COMPACT_ATOMS: atom_id res chain seq x y z
N PHE A 1 10.84 6.43 -2.91
CA PHE A 1 9.66 7.06 -3.52
C PHE A 1 8.33 6.50 -3.00
N LEU A 2 8.10 5.17 -2.97
CA LEU A 2 6.91 4.61 -2.28
C LEU A 2 6.95 4.79 -0.75
N ASP A 3 8.14 4.96 -0.19
CA ASP A 3 8.43 5.29 1.19
C ASP A 3 8.45 6.80 1.48
N ASP A 4 7.98 7.62 0.54
CA ASP A 4 7.79 9.06 0.76
C ASP A 4 6.52 9.32 1.60
N THR A 5 6.43 10.49 2.23
CA THR A 5 5.21 10.92 2.93
C THR A 5 4.18 11.57 2.02
N ASP A 6 4.59 12.03 0.84
CA ASP A 6 3.73 12.68 -0.15
C ASP A 6 2.94 11.64 -0.96
N SER A 7 1.61 11.74 -0.91
CA SER A 7 0.71 10.85 -1.64
C SER A 7 0.78 11.04 -3.15
N ASP A 8 1.08 12.25 -3.64
CA ASP A 8 1.13 12.53 -5.08
C ASP A 8 2.39 11.90 -5.69
N ILE A 9 3.50 11.91 -4.95
CA ILE A 9 4.72 11.18 -5.32
C ILE A 9 4.46 9.67 -5.32
N GLN A 10 3.82 9.13 -4.27
CA GLN A 10 3.47 7.71 -4.23
C GLN A 10 2.55 7.31 -5.38
N MET A 11 1.57 8.14 -5.72
CA MET A 11 0.63 7.88 -6.82
C MET A 11 1.34 7.89 -8.18
N GLY A 12 2.23 8.85 -8.42
CA GLY A 12 3.01 8.90 -9.67
C GLY A 12 3.92 7.68 -9.85
N VAL A 13 4.50 7.16 -8.76
CA VAL A 13 5.26 5.89 -8.81
C VAL A 13 4.34 4.71 -9.14
N MET A 14 3.13 4.69 -8.58
CA MET A 14 2.14 3.66 -8.87
C MET A 14 1.72 3.69 -10.35
N ASP A 15 1.53 4.87 -10.93
CA ASP A 15 1.22 5.01 -12.36
C ASP A 15 2.35 4.47 -13.25
N ILE A 16 3.61 4.70 -12.87
CA ILE A 16 4.77 4.13 -13.58
C ILE A 16 4.76 2.61 -13.48
N LEU A 17 4.58 2.04 -12.28
CA LEU A 17 4.55 0.61 -12.06
C LEU A 17 3.39 -0.07 -12.80
N ALA A 18 2.20 0.53 -12.81
CA ALA A 18 1.05 0.04 -13.54
C ALA A 18 1.28 0.03 -15.06
N ASN A 19 1.99 1.05 -15.58
CA ASN A 19 2.36 1.12 -16.99
C ASN A 19 3.37 0.05 -17.43
N TRP A 20 4.14 -0.51 -16.49
CA TRP A 20 5.08 -1.59 -16.80
C TRP A 20 4.38 -2.95 -17.02
N LYS A 21 3.05 -3.00 -16.89
CA LYS A 21 2.18 -4.17 -17.17
C LYS A 21 2.64 -5.44 -16.45
N ASP A 22 3.04 -5.31 -15.19
CA ASP A 22 3.25 -6.48 -14.35
C ASP A 22 1.88 -7.14 -14.12
N GLU A 23 1.63 -8.28 -14.77
CA GLU A 23 0.33 -8.97 -14.72
C GLU A 23 -0.06 -9.32 -13.28
N GLU A 24 0.93 -9.50 -12.41
CA GLU A 24 0.80 -9.80 -10.98
C GLU A 24 0.30 -8.59 -10.15
N LEU A 25 0.50 -7.35 -10.62
CA LEU A 25 0.07 -6.12 -9.92
C LEU A 25 -1.33 -5.67 -10.30
N LEU A 26 -1.78 -6.00 -11.53
CA LEU A 26 -3.07 -5.56 -12.07
C LEU A 26 -4.27 -5.88 -11.15
N PRO A 27 -4.37 -7.06 -10.50
CA PRO A 27 -5.49 -7.37 -9.62
C PRO A 27 -5.55 -6.50 -8.35
N TYR A 28 -4.42 -5.89 -7.96
CA TYR A 28 -4.27 -5.19 -6.69
C TYR A 28 -4.07 -3.67 -6.84
N ASP A 29 -4.02 -3.14 -8.07
CA ASP A 29 -3.75 -1.71 -8.33
C ASP A 29 -4.72 -0.79 -7.57
N VAL A 30 -6.02 -1.09 -7.62
CA VAL A 30 -7.05 -0.31 -6.91
C VAL A 30 -6.80 -0.32 -5.39
N HIS A 31 -6.51 -1.49 -4.82
CA HIS A 31 -6.22 -1.64 -3.40
C HIS A 31 -4.96 -0.86 -3.00
N LEU A 32 -3.90 -0.92 -3.80
CA LEU A 32 -2.65 -0.19 -3.57
C LEU A 32 -2.87 1.33 -3.62
N ARG A 33 -3.63 1.82 -4.60
CA ARG A 33 -3.99 3.25 -4.72
C ARG A 33 -4.83 3.71 -3.53
N ASN A 34 -5.75 2.88 -3.04
CA ASN A 34 -6.53 3.18 -1.84
C ASN A 34 -5.66 3.25 -0.58
N LEU A 35 -4.60 2.43 -0.48
CA LEU A 35 -3.62 2.55 0.61
C LEU A 35 -2.77 3.82 0.53
N ILE A 36 -2.56 4.38 -0.66
CA ILE A 36 -1.88 5.67 -0.83
C ILE A 36 -2.83 6.81 -0.44
N ASN A 37 -4.10 6.72 -0.82
CA ASN A 37 -5.11 7.74 -0.57
C ASN A 37 -5.55 7.75 0.91
N VAL A 38 -5.03 8.73 1.64
CA VAL A 38 -5.29 8.91 3.09
C VAL A 38 -6.79 9.03 3.42
N LYS A 39 -7.64 9.50 2.48
CA LYS A 39 -9.09 9.65 2.71
C LYS A 39 -9.80 8.31 2.87
N VAL A 40 -9.39 7.29 2.12
CA VAL A 40 -10.02 5.95 2.11
C VAL A 40 -9.16 4.89 2.80
N LEU A 41 -7.91 5.22 3.13
CA LEU A 41 -6.95 4.31 3.77
C LEU A 41 -7.52 3.52 4.96
N ARG A 42 -8.27 4.18 5.86
CA ARG A 42 -8.84 3.52 7.05
C ARG A 42 -9.83 2.42 6.65
N GLU A 43 -10.71 2.72 5.71
CA GLU A 43 -11.72 1.79 5.21
C GLU A 43 -11.03 0.64 4.48
N GLU A 44 -10.06 0.96 3.64
CA GLU A 44 -9.25 -0.02 2.90
C GLU A 44 -8.54 -1.00 3.83
N LEU A 45 -7.90 -0.53 4.90
CA LEU A 45 -7.22 -1.40 5.88
C LEU A 45 -8.18 -2.36 6.61
N THR A 46 -9.46 -2.00 6.71
CA THR A 46 -10.48 -2.87 7.32
C THR A 46 -11.09 -3.85 6.32
N ALA A 47 -11.21 -3.44 5.05
CA ALA A 47 -11.80 -4.23 3.98
C ALA A 47 -10.79 -5.23 3.39
N TRP A 48 -9.57 -4.78 3.11
CA TRP A 48 -8.55 -5.58 2.46
C TRP A 48 -7.67 -6.32 3.46
N LYS A 49 -8.04 -7.58 3.70
CA LYS A 49 -7.33 -8.45 4.64
C LYS A 49 -6.07 -9.03 3.98
N LEU A 50 -4.92 -8.55 4.43
CA LEU A 50 -3.60 -9.01 3.96
C LEU A 50 -3.13 -10.33 4.61
N SER A 51 -3.89 -10.90 5.53
CA SER A 51 -3.52 -12.14 6.22
C SER A 51 -3.50 -13.34 5.25
N LYS A 52 -2.83 -14.44 5.60
CA LYS A 52 -2.77 -15.61 4.71
C LYS A 52 -4.13 -16.32 4.62
N GLU A 53 -4.92 -16.23 5.68
CA GLU A 53 -6.20 -16.90 5.87
C GLU A 53 -7.35 -16.22 5.13
N SER A 54 -7.13 -14.99 4.62
CA SER A 54 -8.16 -14.26 3.87
C SER A 54 -8.31 -14.75 2.43
N HIS A 55 -7.32 -15.48 1.91
CA HIS A 55 -7.21 -15.89 0.50
C HIS A 55 -7.42 -14.74 -0.51
N SER A 56 -7.26 -13.49 -0.07
CA SER A 56 -7.51 -12.29 -0.90
C SER A 56 -6.34 -11.94 -1.82
N ILE A 57 -5.18 -12.56 -1.60
CA ILE A 57 -3.95 -12.40 -2.38
C ILE A 57 -3.42 -13.80 -2.65
N GLU A 58 -3.10 -14.10 -3.91
CA GLU A 58 -2.50 -15.39 -4.28
C GLU A 58 -1.12 -15.55 -3.64
N GLU A 59 -0.78 -16.76 -3.21
CA GLU A 59 0.45 -17.00 -2.43
C GLU A 59 1.72 -16.63 -3.21
N SER A 60 1.74 -16.84 -4.53
CA SER A 60 2.79 -16.41 -5.45
C SER A 60 3.02 -14.90 -5.41
N HIS A 61 1.95 -14.10 -5.42
CA HIS A 61 2.04 -12.64 -5.44
C HIS A 61 2.45 -12.05 -4.09
N ARG A 62 2.29 -12.79 -2.98
CA ARG A 62 2.57 -12.28 -1.63
C ARG A 62 4.03 -11.91 -1.43
N GLU A 63 4.97 -12.63 -2.06
CA GLU A 63 6.40 -12.37 -1.92
C GLU A 63 6.77 -10.96 -2.40
N TYR A 64 6.10 -10.47 -3.44
CA TYR A 64 6.32 -9.14 -3.99
C TYR A 64 5.36 -8.08 -3.43
N LEU A 65 4.07 -8.42 -3.27
CA LEU A 65 3.03 -7.48 -2.87
C LEU A 65 3.15 -7.04 -1.40
N ILE A 66 3.50 -7.95 -0.48
CA ILE A 66 3.60 -7.62 0.95
C ILE A 66 4.71 -6.59 1.21
N PRO A 67 5.94 -6.74 0.69
CA PRO A 67 6.96 -5.70 0.78
C PRO A 67 6.51 -4.34 0.21
N MET A 68 5.76 -4.34 -0.90
CA MET A 68 5.26 -3.10 -1.50
C MET A 68 4.26 -2.39 -0.59
N VAL A 69 3.29 -3.12 -0.05
CA VAL A 69 2.32 -2.59 0.92
C VAL A 69 3.03 -2.01 2.15
N ILE A 70 4.04 -2.72 2.68
CA ILE A 70 4.84 -2.22 3.81
C ILE A 70 5.50 -0.89 3.44
N ARG A 71 6.12 -0.77 2.25
CA ARG A 71 6.75 0.49 1.81
C ARG A 71 5.76 1.65 1.74
N ILE A 72 4.53 1.41 1.26
CA ILE A 72 3.46 2.44 1.19
C ILE A 72 3.00 2.90 2.59
N LEU A 73 2.91 1.96 3.53
CA LEU A 73 2.36 2.20 4.87
C LEU A 73 3.40 2.73 5.88
N MET A 74 4.67 2.36 5.74
CA MET A 74 5.76 2.73 6.66
C MET A 74 5.84 4.24 6.95
N PRO A 75 5.76 5.15 5.96
CA PRO A 75 5.82 6.59 6.20
C PRO A 75 4.65 7.09 7.06
N LYS A 76 3.47 6.50 6.83
CA LYS A 76 2.22 6.82 7.55
C LYS A 76 2.32 6.36 9.01
N VAL A 77 2.84 5.16 9.25
CA VAL A 77 3.10 4.63 10.61
C VAL A 77 4.14 5.47 11.34
N ARG A 78 5.24 5.86 10.68
CA ARG A 78 6.27 6.74 11.27
C ARG A 78 5.68 8.08 11.71
N LYS A 79 4.83 8.70 10.88
CA LYS A 79 4.12 9.94 11.22
C LYS A 79 3.23 9.77 12.46
N ILE A 80 2.49 8.66 12.56
CA ILE A 80 1.66 8.35 13.73
C ILE A 80 2.51 8.21 15.00
N LYS A 81 3.60 7.42 14.94
CA LYS A 81 4.51 7.24 16.09
C LYS A 81 5.14 8.56 16.56
N ALA A 82 5.51 9.43 15.62
CA ALA A 82 6.06 10.75 15.94
C ALA A 82 5.04 11.65 16.63
N LEU A 83 3.74 11.54 16.30
CA LEU A 83 2.67 12.28 16.95
C LEU A 83 2.35 11.74 18.35
N THR A 84 2.45 10.43 18.58
CA THR A 84 2.18 9.81 19.89
C THR A 84 3.35 9.96 20.87
N SER A 85 4.60 10.05 20.39
CA SER A 85 5.78 10.26 21.23
C SER A 85 5.91 11.67 21.81
N ARG A 86 5.06 12.62 21.39
CA ARG A 86 5.04 14.01 21.88
C ARG A 86 4.09 14.22 23.07
N LYS A 87 3.61 13.15 23.71
CA LYS A 87 2.77 13.18 24.92
C LYS A 87 3.51 12.65 26.12
#